data_AF-A0A538HSZ5-F1
#
_entry.id   AF-A0A538HSZ5-F1
#
_cell.length_a   1.000
_cell.length_b   1.000
_cell.length_c   1.000
_cell.angle_alpha   90.00
_cell.angle_beta   90.00
_cell.angle_gamma   90.00
#
_symmetry.space_group_name_H-M   'P 1'
#
loop_
_entity.id
_entity.type
_entity.pdbx_description
1 polymer ?
#
loop_
_entity_poly.entity_id
_entity_poly.type
_entity_poly.pdbx_seq_one_letter_code
_entity_poly.pdbx_strand_id
1 'polypeptide(L)'
;MRVLRITERDFKITAPRVVRAGEFELRSRNRGPDDHELIVVRHSRGRLPMRSDGITIDEDALQRQEVGALEPFAPRTVSVLHVELTPGRYVLFCNMAGHFLGGMHTTLVVR
;
A
#
# COMPACT_ATOMS: atom_id res chain seq x y z
N MET A 1 -16.08 8.60 8.50
CA MET A 1 -14.78 7.92 8.30
C MET A 1 -14.77 6.49 8.88
N ARG A 2 -14.39 5.47 8.09
CA ARG A 2 -14.33 4.05 8.52
C ARG A 2 -12.89 3.62 8.74
N VAL A 3 -12.65 2.73 9.72
CA VAL A 3 -11.29 2.20 9.95
C VAL A 3 -11.03 0.97 9.07
N LEU A 4 -9.96 1.02 8.27
CA LEU A 4 -9.40 -0.15 7.58
C LEU A 4 -8.13 -0.60 8.31
N ARG A 5 -8.11 -1.84 8.80
CA ARG A 5 -6.91 -2.39 9.45
C ARG A 5 -6.00 -3.03 8.40
N ILE A 6 -4.75 -2.61 8.39
CA ILE A 6 -3.70 -3.15 7.53
C ILE A 6 -2.63 -3.75 8.44
N THR A 7 -2.09 -4.90 8.04
CA THR A 7 -0.95 -5.51 8.72
C THR A 7 0.17 -5.71 7.73
N GLU A 8 1.33 -5.20 8.09
CA GLU A 8 2.57 -5.32 7.34
C GLU A 8 3.53 -6.25 8.06
N ARG A 9 4.18 -7.10 7.27
CA ARG A 9 5.32 -7.93 7.64
C ARG A 9 6.24 -7.95 6.43
N ASP A 10 7.47 -8.36 6.63
CA ASP A 10 8.41 -8.55 5.54
C ASP A 10 7.75 -9.37 4.44
N PHE A 11 7.78 -8.80 3.24
CA PHE A 11 7.29 -9.44 2.03
C PHE A 11 5.78 -9.77 2.04
N LYS A 12 4.99 -9.14 2.92
CA LYS A 12 3.54 -9.38 2.98
C LYS A 12 2.73 -8.21 3.55
N ILE A 13 1.76 -7.74 2.76
CA ILE A 13 0.69 -6.86 3.24
C ILE A 13 -0.62 -7.64 3.31
N THR A 14 -1.32 -7.53 4.45
CA THR A 14 -2.67 -8.08 4.64
C THR A 14 -3.67 -6.96 4.89
N ALA A 15 -4.72 -6.93 4.07
CA ALA A 15 -5.84 -5.99 4.16
C ALA A 15 -7.14 -6.69 3.71
N PRO A 16 -8.32 -6.13 3.99
CA PRO A 16 -9.55 -6.59 3.36
C PRO A 16 -9.43 -6.59 1.83
N ARG A 17 -9.95 -7.62 1.16
CA ARG A 17 -9.91 -7.68 -0.32
C ARG A 17 -10.90 -6.74 -0.98
N VAL A 18 -12.01 -6.45 -0.29
CA VAL A 18 -13.08 -5.62 -0.84
C VAL A 18 -13.72 -4.74 0.24
N VAL A 19 -13.99 -3.49 -0.10
CA VAL A 19 -14.70 -2.52 0.75
C VAL A 19 -15.70 -1.70 -0.07
N ARG A 20 -16.59 -0.96 0.62
CA ARG A 20 -17.45 0.04 -0.02
C ARG A 20 -16.71 1.38 -0.15
N ALA A 21 -16.98 2.16 -1.19
CA ALA A 21 -16.41 3.48 -1.41
C ALA A 21 -16.71 4.46 -0.26
N GLY A 22 -15.82 5.43 -0.08
CA GLY A 22 -15.93 6.52 0.91
C GLY A 22 -14.61 6.79 1.65
N GLU A 23 -14.71 7.56 2.74
CA GLU A 23 -13.56 7.96 3.55
C GLU A 23 -13.08 6.85 4.50
N PHE A 24 -11.76 6.67 4.56
CA PHE A 24 -11.10 5.68 5.39
C PHE A 24 -9.96 6.27 6.23
N GLU A 25 -9.86 5.76 7.46
CA GLU A 25 -8.66 5.79 8.27
C GLU A 25 -7.96 4.43 8.10
N LEU A 26 -6.88 4.38 7.34
CA LEU A 26 -6.04 3.20 7.18
C LEU A 26 -5.09 3.12 8.37
N ARG A 27 -5.32 2.16 9.27
CA ARG A 27 -4.44 1.89 10.40
C ARG A 27 -3.48 0.76 10.02
N SER A 28 -2.27 1.13 9.61
CA SER A 28 -1.24 0.16 9.26
C SER A 28 -0.39 -0.19 10.46
N ARG A 29 -0.34 -1.49 10.79
CA ARG A 29 0.49 -2.01 11.87
C ARG A 29 1.65 -2.79 11.29
N ASN A 30 2.86 -2.36 11.63
CA ASN A 30 4.07 -3.10 11.33
C ASN A 30 4.25 -4.24 12.36
N ARG A 31 4.27 -5.48 11.88
CA ARG A 31 4.54 -6.70 12.64
C ARG A 31 5.81 -7.43 12.16
N GLY A 32 6.56 -6.83 11.23
CA GLY A 32 7.87 -7.31 10.78
C GLY A 32 9.00 -6.85 11.71
N PRO A 33 10.20 -7.43 11.58
CA PRO A 33 11.43 -6.91 12.16
C PRO A 33 11.96 -5.64 11.47
N ASP A 34 11.59 -5.39 10.21
CA ASP A 34 12.07 -4.24 9.43
C ASP A 34 11.10 -3.06 9.50
N ASP A 35 11.59 -1.86 9.17
CA ASP A 35 10.74 -0.71 8.85
C ASP A 35 9.92 -1.02 7.58
N HIS A 36 8.73 -0.43 7.50
CA HIS A 36 7.83 -0.62 6.37
C HIS A 36 7.12 0.68 6.00
N GLU A 37 6.78 0.84 4.73
CA GLU A 37 5.97 1.94 4.21
C GLU A 37 4.70 1.40 3.55
N LEU A 38 3.68 2.23 3.44
CA LEU A 38 2.44 1.87 2.77
C LEU A 38 2.08 2.89 1.70
N ILE A 39 2.16 2.50 0.44
CA ILE A 39 1.75 3.32 -0.70
C ILE A 39 0.45 2.75 -1.26
N VAL A 40 -0.52 3.62 -1.52
CA VAL A 40 -1.84 3.26 -2.06
C VAL A 40 -1.99 3.88 -3.45
N VAL A 41 -2.02 3.06 -4.50
CA VAL A 41 -2.21 3.52 -5.88
C VAL A 41 -3.48 2.94 -6.48
N ARG A 42 -4.23 3.76 -7.22
CA ARG A 42 -5.37 3.31 -8.03
C ARG A 42 -4.86 2.68 -9.32
N HIS A 43 -4.88 1.36 -9.39
CA HIS A 43 -4.34 0.61 -10.52
C HIS A 43 -5.25 -0.54 -10.93
N SER A 44 -5.67 -0.55 -12.19
CA SER A 44 -6.72 -1.46 -12.68
C SER A 44 -6.19 -2.72 -13.36
N ARG A 45 -5.07 -2.64 -14.09
CA ARG A 45 -4.52 -3.73 -14.91
C ARG A 45 -3.02 -3.56 -15.17
N GLY A 46 -2.35 -4.67 -15.44
CA GLY A 46 -0.93 -4.68 -15.80
C GLY A 46 -0.01 -4.62 -14.57
N ARG A 47 1.29 -4.76 -14.82
CA ARG A 47 2.32 -4.60 -13.79
C ARG A 47 2.51 -3.11 -13.49
N LEU A 48 2.87 -2.80 -12.25
CA LEU A 48 3.35 -1.45 -11.92
C LEU A 48 4.70 -1.21 -12.64
N PRO A 49 4.99 0.03 -13.06
CA PRO A 49 6.25 0.37 -13.69
C PRO A 49 7.40 0.16 -12.69
N MET A 50 8.52 -0.36 -13.17
CA MET A 50 9.69 -0.65 -12.35
C MET A 50 10.77 0.39 -12.63
N ARG A 51 11.49 0.82 -11.60
CA ARG A 51 12.68 1.67 -11.78
C ARG A 51 13.79 0.89 -12.45
N SER A 52 14.81 1.61 -12.93
CA SER A 52 15.99 1.01 -13.56
C SER A 52 16.83 0.16 -12.61
N ASP A 53 16.65 0.29 -11.29
CA ASP A 53 17.28 -0.58 -10.30
C ASP A 53 16.77 -2.03 -10.33
N GLY A 54 15.62 -2.26 -10.98
CA GLY A 54 15.00 -3.58 -11.10
C GLY A 54 14.45 -4.13 -9.80
N ILE A 55 14.39 -3.35 -8.71
CA ILE A 55 14.00 -3.81 -7.37
C ILE A 55 12.97 -2.92 -6.67
N THR A 56 12.70 -1.72 -7.21
CA THR A 56 11.64 -0.82 -6.75
C THR A 56 10.68 -0.46 -7.89
N ILE A 57 9.45 -0.13 -7.51
CA ILE A 57 8.43 0.46 -8.39
C ILE A 57 8.79 1.93 -8.66
N ASP A 58 8.52 2.38 -9.88
CA ASP A 58 8.66 3.77 -10.29
C ASP A 58 7.45 4.58 -9.81
N GLU A 59 7.58 5.21 -8.64
CA GLU A 59 6.54 6.04 -8.04
C GLU A 59 6.29 7.33 -8.82
N ASP A 60 7.31 7.87 -9.49
CA ASP A 60 7.17 9.09 -10.31
C ASP A 60 6.25 8.83 -11.50
N ALA A 61 6.35 7.64 -12.10
CA ALA A 61 5.42 7.17 -13.13
C ALA A 61 3.99 6.91 -12.60
N LEU A 62 3.82 6.75 -11.29
CA LEU A 62 2.54 6.48 -10.62
C LEU A 62 1.96 7.69 -9.88
N GLN A 63 2.61 8.85 -9.89
CA GLN A 63 2.23 10.02 -9.10
C GLN A 63 0.76 10.44 -9.31
N ARG A 64 0.22 10.26 -10.52
CA ARG A 64 -1.19 10.58 -10.84
C ARG A 64 -2.19 9.54 -10.33
N GLN A 65 -1.73 8.35 -10.01
CA GLN A 65 -2.53 7.23 -9.52
C GLN A 65 -2.42 7.09 -8.00
N GLU A 66 -1.42 7.71 -7.38
CA GLU A 66 -1.25 7.70 -5.94
C GLU A 66 -2.41 8.40 -5.22
N VAL A 67 -2.95 7.71 -4.22
CA VAL A 67 -4.00 8.22 -3.33
C VAL A 67 -3.39 8.75 -2.04
N GLY A 68 -2.29 8.15 -1.61
CA GLY A 68 -1.49 8.60 -0.48
C GLY A 68 -0.50 7.52 -0.04
N ALA A 69 0.44 7.94 0.80
CA ALA A 69 1.50 7.10 1.32
C ALA A 69 1.74 7.34 2.81
N LEU A 70 2.29 6.32 3.47
CA LEU A 70 2.95 6.41 4.77
C LEU A 70 4.43 6.20 4.55
N GLU A 71 5.25 7.16 4.97
CA GLU A 71 6.71 7.01 5.05
C GLU A 71 7.10 5.79 5.92
N PRO A 72 8.32 5.25 5.76
CA PRO A 72 8.81 4.14 6.57
C PRO A 72 8.58 4.33 8.07
N PHE A 73 7.97 3.33 8.70
CA PHE A 73 7.63 3.35 10.12
C PHE A 73 8.06 2.06 10.85
N ALA A 74 8.48 2.27 12.10
CA ALA A 74 9.23 1.29 12.86
C ALA A 74 8.44 0.02 13.24
N PRO A 75 9.13 -1.12 13.47
CA PRO A 75 8.55 -2.34 13.99
C PRO A 75 7.65 -2.13 15.21
N ARG A 76 6.55 -2.89 15.28
CA ARG A 76 5.58 -2.91 16.39
C ARG A 76 4.80 -1.60 16.58
N THR A 77 4.98 -0.61 15.72
CA THR A 77 4.23 0.64 15.74
C THR A 77 2.96 0.57 14.86
N VAL A 78 2.17 1.64 14.92
CA VAL A 78 1.00 1.84 14.05
C VAL A 78 1.09 3.23 13.46
N SER A 79 0.99 3.31 12.13
CA SER A 79 0.87 4.54 11.37
C SER A 79 -0.53 4.66 10.76
N VAL A 80 -0.99 5.89 10.57
CA VAL A 80 -2.37 6.18 10.15
C VAL A 80 -2.38 7.06 8.91
N LEU A 81 -3.06 6.60 7.86
CA LEU A 81 -3.25 7.33 6.61
C LEU A 81 -4.74 7.57 6.38
N HIS A 82 -5.12 8.82 6.14
CA HIS A 82 -6.50 9.19 5.79
C HIS A 82 -6.63 9.29 4.28
N VAL A 83 -7.61 8.59 3.70
CA VAL A 83 -7.85 8.58 2.25
C VAL A 83 -9.34 8.59 1.94
N GLU A 84 -9.69 9.16 0.79
CA GLU A 84 -10.97 8.92 0.14
C GLU A 84 -10.79 7.88 -0.97
N LEU A 85 -11.54 6.78 -0.88
CA LEU A 85 -11.50 5.72 -1.88
C LEU A 85 -12.79 5.70 -2.71
N THR A 86 -12.66 6.01 -4.00
CA THR A 86 -13.74 5.87 -4.98
C THR A 86 -13.80 4.44 -5.53
N PRO A 87 -14.93 4.00 -6.13
CA PRO A 87 -15.03 2.67 -6.72
C PRO A 87 -13.90 2.40 -7.71
N GLY A 88 -13.23 1.25 -7.59
CA GLY A 88 -12.02 0.96 -8.36
C GLY A 88 -11.19 -0.19 -7.82
N ARG A 89 -10.02 -0.39 -8.43
CA ARG A 89 -9.00 -1.35 -7.97
C ARG A 89 -7.77 -0.57 -7.53
N TYR A 90 -7.19 -1.00 -6.43
CA TYR A 90 -6.03 -0.37 -5.82
C TYR A 90 -4.98 -1.43 -5.51
N VAL A 91 -3.71 -1.03 -5.64
CA VAL A 91 -2.58 -1.79 -5.14
C VAL A 91 -2.06 -1.07 -3.92
N LEU A 92 -1.94 -1.82 -2.82
CA LEU A 92 -1.30 -1.39 -1.59
C LEU A 92 0.05 -2.07 -1.57
N PHE A 93 1.14 -1.34 -1.43
CA PHE A 93 2.48 -1.91 -1.48
C PHE A 93 3.49 -1.16 -0.63
N CYS A 94 4.57 -1.85 -0.28
CA CYS A 94 5.79 -1.27 0.27
C CYS A 94 6.85 -1.29 -0.85
N ASN A 95 7.54 -0.18 -1.05
CA ASN A 95 8.51 0.02 -2.12
C ASN A 95 9.96 0.12 -1.64
N MET A 96 10.20 -0.16 -0.36
CA MET A 96 11.56 -0.39 0.15
C MET A 96 12.25 -1.49 -0.67
N ALA A 97 13.57 -1.38 -0.82
CA ALA A 97 14.37 -2.18 -1.75
C ALA A 97 14.04 -3.68 -1.70
N GLY A 98 13.47 -4.23 -2.78
CA GLY A 98 13.12 -5.64 -2.90
C GLY A 98 11.83 -6.08 -2.18
N HIS A 99 11.20 -5.22 -1.36
CA HIS A 99 9.99 -5.58 -0.62
C HIS A 99 8.82 -5.87 -1.56
N PHE A 100 8.58 -5.00 -2.55
CA PHE A 100 7.56 -5.22 -3.57
C PHE A 100 7.78 -6.56 -4.28
N LEU A 101 9.00 -6.81 -4.76
CA LEU A 101 9.35 -8.05 -5.48
C LEU A 101 9.22 -9.31 -4.62
N GLY A 102 9.54 -9.21 -3.33
CA GLY A 102 9.34 -10.31 -2.38
C GLY A 102 7.86 -10.62 -2.12
N GLY A 103 6.93 -9.76 -2.56
CA GLY A 103 5.50 -9.97 -2.43
C GLY A 103 4.82 -9.02 -1.43
N MET A 104 5.49 -7.95 -1.01
CA MET A 104 4.95 -6.95 -0.08
C MET A 104 3.95 -6.01 -0.75
N HIS A 105 2.93 -6.60 -1.35
CA HIS A 105 1.82 -5.90 -1.98
C HIS A 105 0.53 -6.70 -1.85
N THR A 106 -0.61 -6.02 -1.91
CA THR A 106 -1.93 -6.65 -1.98
C THR A 106 -2.88 -5.80 -2.82
N THR A 107 -3.99 -6.40 -3.26
CA THR A 107 -5.03 -5.71 -4.03
C THR A 107 -6.25 -5.44 -3.16
N LEU A 108 -6.74 -4.21 -3.23
CA LEU A 108 -8.01 -3.79 -2.65
C LEU A 108 -8.99 -3.43 -3.77
N VAL A 109 -10.19 -4.01 -3.73
CA VAL A 109 -11.31 -3.61 -4.58
C VAL A 109 -12.23 -2.70 -3.78
N VAL A 110 -12.62 -1.57 -4.35
CA VAL A 110 -13.56 -0.63 -3.76
C VAL A 110 -14.81 -0.62 -4.63
N ARG A 111 -15.98 -0.81 -4.02
CA ARG A 111 -17.29 -0.89 -4.69
C ARG A 111 -18.19 0.26 -4.32
#